data_AF-A0A2D8KBU8-F1
#
_entry.id   AF-A0A2D8KBU8-F1
#
_cell.length_a   1.000
_cell.length_b   1.000
_cell.length_c   1.000
_cell.angle_alpha   90.00
_cell.angle_beta   90.00
_cell.angle_gamma   90.00
#
_symmetry.space_group_name_H-M   'P 1'
#
loop_
_entity.id
_entity.type
_entity.pdbx_description
1 polymer ?
#
loop_
_entity_poly.entity_id
_entity_poly.type
_entity_poly.pdbx_seq_one_letter_code
_entity_poly.pdbx_strand_id
1 'polypeptide(L)' 'MTKETDETISDRIARILADRIISGAIRPGARLRQDHVAAEFG' A
#
# COMPACT_ATOMS: atom_id res chain seq x y z
N MET A 1 -25.92 3.26 5.15
CA MET A 1 -24.73 2.99 5.97
C MET A 1 -23.79 2.14 5.13
N THR A 2 -22.83 2.77 4.48
CA THR A 2 -21.73 2.05 3.81
C THR A 2 -20.99 1.30 4.91
N LYS A 3 -20.98 -0.03 4.80
CA LYS A 3 -20.26 -0.91 5.71
C LYS A 3 -18.80 -0.47 5.67
N GLU A 4 -18.37 0.31 6.66
CA GLU A 4 -16.98 0.42 7.08
C GLU A 4 -16.59 -1.01 7.45
N THR A 5 -16.24 -1.77 6.42
CA THR A 5 -15.77 -3.13 6.56
C THR A 5 -14.38 -2.94 7.11
N ASP A 6 -14.12 -3.37 8.35
CA ASP A 6 -12.84 -3.23 9.04
C ASP A 6 -11.70 -3.29 8.02
N GLU A 7 -11.11 -2.12 7.72
CA GLU A 7 -10.06 -2.02 6.71
C GLU A 7 -8.92 -2.90 7.20
N THR A 8 -8.62 -3.97 6.47
CA THR A 8 -7.52 -4.83 6.86
C THR A 8 -6.20 -4.08 6.64
N ILE A 9 -5.15 -4.47 7.35
CA ILE A 9 -3.80 -3.93 7.10
C ILE A 9 -3.42 -4.11 5.62
N SER A 10 -3.86 -5.23 5.00
CA SER A 10 -3.66 -5.50 3.59
C SER A 10 -4.38 -4.50 2.68
N ASP A 11 -5.62 -4.13 3.00
CA ASP A 11 -6.38 -3.13 2.23
C ASP A 11 -5.72 -1.76 2.28
N ARG A 12 -5.25 -1.37 3.47
CA ARG A 12 -4.49 -0.13 3.68
C ARG A 12 -3.19 -0.12 2.88
N ILE A 13 -2.42 -1.21 2.92
CA ILE A 13 -1.17 -1.36 2.14
C ILE A 13 -1.48 -1.22 0.64
N ALA A 14 -2.50 -1.92 0.15
CA ALA A 14 -2.87 -1.90 -1.25
C ALA A 14 -3.21 -0.48 -1.74
N ARG A 15 -4.01 0.27 -0.96
CA ARG A 15 -4.38 1.64 -1.28
C ARG A 15 -3.17 2.58 -1.35
N ILE A 16 -2.30 2.54 -0.35
CA ILE A 16 -1.11 3.42 -0.31
C ILE A 16 -0.13 3.08 -1.44
N LEU A 17 0.10 1.80 -1.72
CA LEU A 17 0.96 1.38 -2.82
C LEU A 17 0.37 1.80 -4.18
N ALA A 18 -0.95 1.69 -4.36
CA ALA A 18 -1.63 2.15 -5.58
C ALA A 18 -1.42 3.65 -5.80
N ASP A 19 -1.65 4.47 -4.78
CA ASP A 19 -1.46 5.93 -4.86
C ASP A 19 -0.01 6.30 -5.24
N ARG A 20 0.97 5.58 -4.69
CA ARG A 20 2.40 5.79 -4.99
C ARG A 20 2.78 5.38 -6.41
N ILE A 21 2.16 4.33 -6.95
CA ILE A 21 2.40 3.91 -8.33
C ILE A 21 1.78 4.92 -9.30
N ILE A 22 0.52 5.33 -9.06
CA ILE A 22 -0.22 6.27 -9.92
C ILE A 22 0.46 7.65 -9.95
N SER A 23 0.91 8.13 -8.79
CA SER A 23 1.66 9.40 -8.69
C SER A 23 3.09 9.32 -9.23
N GLY A 24 3.60 8.12 -9.50
CA GLY A 24 4.98 7.89 -9.95
C GLY A 24 6.04 7.92 -8.84
N ALA A 25 5.65 8.04 -7.58
CA ALA A 25 6.55 7.91 -6.43
C ALA A 25 7.23 6.53 -6.38
N ILE A 26 6.51 5.48 -6.81
CA ILE A 26 7.08 4.17 -7.12
C ILE A 26 7.05 4.01 -8.64
N ARG A 27 8.24 3.97 -9.26
CA ARG A 27 8.34 3.78 -10.71
C ARG A 27 8.01 2.35 -11.12
N PRO A 28 7.47 2.13 -12.34
CA PRO A 28 7.34 0.79 -12.89
C PRO A 28 8.65 0.01 -12.84
N GLY A 29 8.59 -1.25 -12.40
CA GLY A 29 9.76 -2.12 -12.24
C GLY A 29 10.62 -1.84 -11.00
N ALA A 30 10.28 -0.84 -10.18
CA ALA A 30 10.93 -0.65 -8.88
C ALA A 30 10.69 -1.87 -7.99
N ARG A 31 11.76 -2.36 -7.34
CA ARG A 31 11.64 -3.48 -6.39
C ARG A 31 11.00 -2.99 -5.09
N LEU A 32 9.78 -3.44 -4.81
CA LEU A 32 9.15 -3.32 -3.50
C LEU A 32 9.80 -4.33 -2.55
N ARG A 33 10.69 -3.87 -1.67
CA ARG A 33 11.33 -4.74 -0.69
C ARG A 33 10.39 -4.97 0.49
N GLN A 34 10.12 -6.24 0.79
CA GLN A 34 9.12 -6.65 1.79
C GLN A 34 9.47 -6.18 3.21
N ASP A 35 10.76 -6.11 3.55
CA ASP A 35 11.24 -5.59 4.84
C ASP A 35 10.93 -4.10 5.02
N HIS A 36 11.04 -3.30 3.96
CA HIS A 36 10.65 -1.88 4.01
C HIS A 36 9.14 -1.76 4.22
N VAL A 37 8.33 -2.51 3.45
CA VAL A 37 6.87 -2.50 3.61
C VAL A 37 6.48 -2.97 5.02
N ALA A 38 7.11 -4.02 5.55
CA ALA A 38 6.85 -4.46 6.92
C ALA A 38 7.22 -3.41 7.97
N ALA A 39 8.31 -2.66 7.78
CA ALA A 39 8.68 -1.57 8.69
C ALA A 39 7.76 -0.35 8.60
N GLU A 40 7.11 -0.12 7.46
CA GLU A 40 6.21 1.01 7.25
C GLU A 40 4.79 0.75 7.79
N PHE A 41 4.35 -0.50 7.77
CA PHE A 41 2.96 -0.89 8.08
C PHE A 41 2.81 -1.82 9.30
N GLY A 42 3.92 -2.15 9.98
CA GLY A 42 3.97 -2.99 11.19
C GLY A 42 3.92 -2.21 12.49
#